data_AF-D8SL12-F1
#
_entry.id   AF-D8SL12-F1
#
_cell.length_a   1.000
_cell.length_b   1.000
_cell.length_c   1.000
_cell.angle_alpha   90.00
_cell.angle_beta   90.00
_cell.angle_gamma   90.00
#
_symmetry.space_group_name_H-M   'P 1'
#
loop_
_entity.id
_entity.type
_entity.pdbx_description
1 polymer ?
#
loop_
_entity_poly.entity_id
_entity_poly.type
_entity_poly.pdbx_seq_one_letter_code
_entity_poly.pdbx_strand_id
1 'polypeptide(L)'
;MPAAAKNLPSASLGMISLVAALLVLDRLAPDACSGVNSFFFPSVEFVQRWMPLFYAPALAMLPAGAKSLQVMDGIKVVLLTVLSWAGTLTVTTLFTTLVRRHAKARLEEAPSGLSLAPFSIWEAIPWLAIGAAGFILVYVSPTLLGSPARTLIPFLLSSTVVGFLLGSFLPGPVKRFLHPVITCAIFVNAAALFFSIATEKQFLSVLGSYITNNLKDPGAGDVLLALVGPLAISYGFLLYRQRRIIVRHGIELASVVSVAGMVSLLITTYAGRALDLSSQLINSVAPSNVTFAFALPVGNLLQANPSLVVSCCVLTGILGANLSRPLLLKATKSDDPVVRGLSAACSSHGYGSASVAAGEPDLLPLCAVAYILMGTFCSLLCSVPALGRIISK
;
A
#
# COMPACT_ATOMS: atom_id res chain seq x y z
N MET A 1 1.95 -25.13 16.86
CA MET A 1 2.25 -24.21 15.74
C MET A 1 3.75 -24.01 15.64
N PRO A 2 4.38 -24.20 14.47
CA PRO A 2 5.81 -23.95 14.28
C PRO A 2 6.16 -22.47 14.54
N ALA A 3 7.38 -22.18 15.00
CA ALA A 3 7.82 -20.84 15.42
C ALA A 3 7.63 -19.75 14.35
N ALA A 4 7.68 -20.11 13.06
CA ALA A 4 7.42 -19.19 11.95
C ALA A 4 5.96 -18.71 11.87
N ALA A 5 4.99 -19.51 12.33
CA ALA A 5 3.57 -19.15 12.30
C ALA A 5 3.18 -18.11 13.37
N LYS A 6 3.97 -17.97 14.46
CA LYS A 6 3.71 -16.99 15.52
C LYS A 6 4.00 -15.55 15.11
N ASN A 7 4.89 -15.35 14.13
CA ASN A 7 5.35 -14.03 13.70
C ASN A 7 4.72 -13.56 12.39
N LEU A 8 3.87 -14.38 11.75
CA LEU A 8 3.29 -13.99 10.48
C LEU A 8 2.22 -12.91 10.68
N PRO A 9 2.20 -11.86 9.84
CA PRO A 9 1.08 -10.94 9.82
C PRO A 9 -0.25 -11.68 9.64
N SER A 10 -1.18 -11.47 10.57
CA SER A 10 -2.51 -12.10 10.57
C SER A 10 -3.28 -11.84 9.27
N ALA A 11 -3.09 -10.65 8.69
CA ALA A 11 -3.63 -10.26 7.39
C ALA A 11 -3.20 -11.21 6.25
N SER A 12 -1.90 -11.53 6.17
CA SER A 12 -1.36 -12.44 5.14
C SER A 12 -1.82 -13.88 5.36
N LEU A 13 -1.87 -14.34 6.62
CA LEU A 13 -2.44 -15.66 6.95
C LEU A 13 -3.92 -15.75 6.57
N GLY A 14 -4.71 -14.73 6.89
CA GLY A 14 -6.13 -14.68 6.58
C GLY A 14 -6.38 -14.71 5.07
N MET A 15 -5.59 -13.95 4.30
CA MET A 15 -5.67 -13.95 2.84
C MET A 15 -5.35 -15.33 2.24
N ILE A 16 -4.24 -15.96 2.65
CA ILE A 16 -3.83 -17.29 2.15
C ILE A 16 -4.87 -18.34 2.53
N SER A 17 -5.36 -18.30 3.77
CA SER A 17 -6.37 -19.25 4.27
C SER A 17 -7.69 -19.11 3.50
N LEU A 18 -8.11 -17.88 3.20
CA LEU A 18 -9.29 -17.63 2.37
C LEU A 18 -9.12 -18.19 0.96
N VAL A 19 -7.98 -17.95 0.30
CA VAL A 19 -7.72 -18.50 -1.04
C VAL A 19 -7.78 -20.02 -1.02
N ALA A 20 -7.14 -20.66 -0.04
CA ALA A 20 -7.16 -22.11 0.11
C ALA A 20 -8.59 -22.64 0.33
N ALA A 21 -9.36 -22.00 1.21
CA ALA A 21 -10.75 -22.36 1.47
C ALA A 21 -11.63 -22.22 0.22
N LEU A 22 -11.49 -21.11 -0.53
CA LEU A 22 -12.22 -20.91 -1.79
C LEU A 22 -11.83 -21.94 -2.85
N LEU A 23 -10.56 -22.31 -2.97
CA LEU A 23 -10.11 -23.36 -3.91
C LEU A 23 -10.64 -24.75 -3.53
N VAL A 24 -10.71 -25.07 -2.24
CA VAL A 24 -11.32 -26.33 -1.77
C VAL A 24 -12.83 -26.31 -2.02
N LEU A 25 -13.50 -25.20 -1.71
CA LEU A 25 -14.94 -25.04 -1.93
C LEU A 25 -15.30 -25.11 -3.42
N ASP A 26 -14.49 -24.50 -4.31
CA ASP A 26 -14.65 -24.58 -5.77
C ASP A 26 -14.59 -26.02 -6.29
N ARG A 27 -13.84 -26.90 -5.62
CA ARG A 27 -13.74 -28.32 -5.99
C ARG A 27 -14.87 -29.18 -5.41
N LEU A 28 -15.30 -28.89 -4.19
CA LEU A 28 -16.29 -29.71 -3.48
C LEU A 28 -17.74 -29.28 -3.77
N ALA A 29 -17.98 -27.97 -3.89
CA ALA A 29 -19.29 -27.37 -4.09
C ALA A 29 -19.17 -26.05 -4.90
N PRO A 30 -19.04 -26.14 -6.24
CA PRO A 30 -18.84 -24.97 -7.11
C PRO A 30 -19.93 -23.90 -6.95
N ASP A 31 -21.20 -24.31 -6.83
CA ASP A 31 -22.34 -23.39 -6.68
C ASP A 31 -22.26 -22.61 -5.35
N ALA A 32 -21.88 -23.28 -4.27
CA ALA A 32 -21.66 -22.65 -2.97
C ALA A 32 -20.47 -21.67 -3.03
N CYS A 33 -19.40 -22.03 -3.75
CA CYS A 33 -18.25 -21.15 -3.97
C CYS A 33 -18.65 -19.88 -4.73
N SER A 34 -19.44 -20.04 -5.80
CA SER A 34 -20.00 -18.94 -6.57
C SER A 34 -20.86 -18.03 -5.68
N GLY A 35 -21.74 -18.62 -4.85
CA GLY A 35 -22.58 -17.89 -3.90
C GLY A 35 -21.78 -17.05 -2.89
N VAL A 36 -20.74 -17.64 -2.29
CA VAL A 36 -19.83 -16.91 -1.38
C VAL A 36 -19.14 -15.76 -2.10
N ASN A 37 -18.62 -16.01 -3.30
CA ASN A 37 -17.92 -14.98 -4.07
C ASN A 37 -18.88 -13.83 -4.46
N SER A 38 -20.11 -14.13 -4.91
CA SER A 38 -21.11 -13.11 -5.23
C SER A 38 -21.57 -12.31 -4.02
N PHE A 39 -21.69 -12.95 -2.84
CA PHE A 39 -22.10 -12.30 -1.61
C PHE A 39 -21.08 -11.26 -1.14
N PHE A 40 -19.79 -11.59 -1.16
CA PHE A 40 -18.72 -10.68 -0.73
C PHE A 40 -18.28 -9.68 -1.79
N PHE A 41 -18.67 -9.89 -3.05
CA PHE A 41 -18.22 -9.07 -4.18
C PHE A 41 -18.43 -7.56 -3.96
N PRO A 42 -19.62 -7.06 -3.56
CA PRO A 42 -19.82 -5.63 -3.35
C PRO A 42 -18.89 -5.04 -2.29
N SER A 43 -18.62 -5.80 -1.22
CA SER A 43 -17.68 -5.38 -0.17
C SER A 43 -16.24 -5.37 -0.67
N VAL A 44 -15.84 -6.35 -1.49
CA VAL A 44 -14.53 -6.35 -2.15
C VAL A 44 -14.38 -5.14 -3.05
N GLU A 45 -15.38 -4.79 -3.85
CA GLU A 45 -15.34 -3.60 -4.71
C GLU A 45 -15.19 -2.32 -3.90
N PHE A 46 -15.98 -2.17 -2.83
CA PHE A 46 -15.89 -1.02 -1.94
C PHE A 46 -14.48 -0.88 -1.35
N VAL A 47 -13.96 -1.95 -0.75
CA VAL A 47 -12.65 -1.95 -0.07
C VAL A 47 -11.52 -1.67 -1.06
N GLN A 48 -11.59 -2.22 -2.28
CA GLN A 48 -10.59 -1.96 -3.33
C GLN A 48 -10.68 -0.54 -3.88
N ARG A 49 -11.90 0.00 -4.06
CA ARG A 49 -12.12 1.38 -4.52
C ARG A 49 -11.53 2.42 -3.56
N TRP A 50 -11.68 2.19 -2.25
CA TRP A 50 -11.20 3.09 -1.20
C TRP A 50 -9.79 2.78 -0.69
N MET A 51 -9.13 1.76 -1.25
CA MET A 51 -7.83 1.26 -0.78
C MET A 51 -6.81 2.35 -0.43
N PRO A 52 -6.51 3.37 -1.26
CA PRO A 52 -5.47 4.33 -0.94
C PRO A 52 -5.79 5.16 0.31
N LEU A 53 -7.07 5.40 0.60
CA LEU A 53 -7.53 6.15 1.77
C LEU A 53 -7.12 5.47 3.08
N PHE A 54 -7.15 4.14 3.16
CA PHE A 54 -6.89 3.40 4.40
C PHE A 54 -5.46 3.56 4.92
N TYR A 55 -4.52 3.97 4.07
CA TYR A 55 -3.11 4.17 4.42
C TYR A 55 -2.70 5.63 4.51
N ALA A 56 -3.57 6.54 4.04
CA ALA A 56 -3.36 7.97 4.19
C ALA A 56 -3.05 8.41 5.64
N PRO A 57 -3.60 7.76 6.70
CA PRO A 57 -3.30 8.18 8.05
C PRO A 57 -1.83 8.19 8.41
N ALA A 58 -1.10 7.14 8.04
CA ALA A 58 0.33 7.03 8.34
C ALA A 58 1.14 8.13 7.65
N LEU A 59 0.80 8.50 6.41
CA LEU A 59 1.45 9.62 5.73
C LEU A 59 1.10 10.96 6.39
N ALA A 60 -0.17 11.17 6.77
CA ALA A 60 -0.60 12.39 7.43
C ALA A 60 0.12 12.63 8.77
N MET A 61 0.55 11.56 9.46
CA MET A 61 1.34 11.62 10.69
C MET A 61 2.83 11.90 10.48
N LEU A 62 3.30 12.08 9.24
CA LEU A 62 4.71 12.32 8.95
C LEU A 62 5.32 13.48 9.75
N PRO A 63 4.66 14.65 9.96
CA PRO A 63 5.22 15.71 10.80
C PRO A 63 5.47 15.30 12.25
N ALA A 64 4.61 14.44 12.81
CA ALA A 64 4.82 13.88 14.15
C ALA A 64 5.91 12.80 14.14
N GLY A 65 5.91 11.93 13.11
CA GLY A 65 6.86 10.82 12.99
C GLY A 65 8.29 11.23 12.61
N ALA A 66 8.47 12.38 11.96
CA ALA A 66 9.76 12.89 11.51
C ALA A 66 10.37 13.95 12.46
N LYS A 67 9.69 14.30 13.57
CA LYS A 67 10.14 15.35 14.49
C LYS A 67 11.56 15.12 15.04
N SER A 68 11.93 13.86 15.26
CA SER A 68 13.26 13.46 15.77
C SER A 68 14.25 13.13 14.66
N LEU A 69 13.86 13.21 13.39
CA LEU A 69 14.70 12.82 12.27
C LEU A 69 15.64 13.97 11.89
N GLN A 70 16.94 13.71 11.88
CA GLN A 70 17.89 14.68 11.37
C GLN A 70 17.71 14.85 9.86
N VAL A 71 17.94 16.08 9.34
CA VAL A 71 17.78 16.38 7.91
C VAL A 71 18.63 15.46 7.03
N MET A 72 19.88 15.20 7.44
CA MET A 72 20.80 14.33 6.70
C MET A 72 20.25 12.89 6.60
N ASP A 73 19.71 12.37 7.69
CA ASP A 73 19.09 11.04 7.71
C ASP A 73 17.87 10.99 6.80
N GLY A 74 17.07 12.06 6.77
CA GLY A 74 15.96 12.20 5.81
C GLY A 74 16.43 12.13 4.36
N ILE A 75 17.49 12.85 4.01
CA ILE A 75 18.08 12.81 2.65
C ILE A 75 18.59 11.39 2.33
N LYS A 76 19.31 10.76 3.25
CA LYS A 76 19.80 9.39 3.10
C LYS A 76 18.65 8.38 2.94
N VAL A 77 17.54 8.55 3.66
CA VAL A 77 16.33 7.70 3.53
C VAL A 77 15.71 7.84 2.14
N VAL A 78 15.58 9.08 1.62
CA VAL A 78 15.09 9.32 0.25
C VAL A 78 16.03 8.69 -0.77
N LEU A 79 17.35 8.91 -0.63
CA LEU A 79 18.36 8.30 -1.50
C LEU A 79 18.30 6.78 -1.47
N LEU A 80 18.20 6.18 -0.28
CA LEU A 80 18.06 4.74 -0.11
C LEU A 80 16.81 4.21 -0.80
N THR A 81 15.69 4.91 -0.67
CA THR A 81 14.42 4.54 -1.31
C THR A 81 14.56 4.55 -2.83
N VAL A 82 15.20 5.57 -3.41
CA VAL A 82 15.45 5.67 -4.86
C VAL A 82 16.39 4.56 -5.34
N LEU A 83 17.51 4.32 -4.62
CA LEU A 83 18.49 3.29 -4.98
C LEU A 83 17.89 1.89 -4.88
N SER A 84 17.13 1.61 -3.81
CA SER A 84 16.43 0.36 -3.62
C SER A 84 15.42 0.09 -4.74
N TRP A 85 14.58 1.08 -5.06
CA TRP A 85 13.61 0.97 -6.15
C TRP A 85 14.31 0.73 -7.50
N ALA A 86 15.30 1.55 -7.86
CA ALA A 86 15.98 1.45 -9.16
C ALA A 86 16.75 0.13 -9.31
N GLY A 87 17.43 -0.31 -8.25
CA GLY A 87 18.14 -1.59 -8.22
C GLY A 87 17.18 -2.77 -8.32
N THR A 88 16.09 -2.75 -7.56
CA THR A 88 15.05 -3.79 -7.61
C THR A 88 14.41 -3.85 -8.99
N LEU A 89 14.02 -2.71 -9.57
CA LEU A 89 13.48 -2.64 -10.92
C LEU A 89 14.46 -3.26 -11.93
N THR A 90 15.72 -2.84 -11.91
CA THR A 90 16.74 -3.30 -12.86
C THR A 90 16.93 -4.81 -12.79
N VAL A 91 17.19 -5.35 -11.60
CA VAL A 91 17.41 -6.80 -11.41
C VAL A 91 16.15 -7.59 -11.78
N THR A 92 14.97 -7.13 -11.35
CA THR A 92 13.70 -7.78 -11.68
C THR A 92 13.48 -7.80 -13.19
N THR A 93 13.82 -6.72 -13.90
CA THR A 93 13.66 -6.63 -15.35
C THR A 93 14.55 -7.61 -16.08
N LEU A 94 15.84 -7.62 -15.74
CA LEU A 94 16.82 -8.53 -16.32
C LEU A 94 16.42 -9.99 -16.07
N PHE A 95 16.02 -10.30 -14.83
CA PHE A 95 15.60 -11.64 -14.46
C PHE A 95 14.29 -12.05 -15.14
N THR A 96 13.29 -11.17 -15.19
CA THR A 96 12.02 -11.45 -15.89
C THR A 96 12.27 -11.69 -17.37
N THR A 97 13.18 -10.93 -17.99
CA THR A 97 13.55 -11.12 -19.40
C THR A 97 14.20 -12.48 -19.63
N LEU A 98 15.07 -12.92 -18.71
CA LEU A 98 15.66 -14.26 -18.74
C LEU A 98 14.59 -15.35 -18.63
N VAL A 99 13.67 -15.21 -17.68
CA VAL A 99 12.57 -16.18 -17.48
C VAL A 99 11.67 -16.22 -18.72
N ARG A 100 11.35 -15.07 -19.32
CA ARG A 100 10.51 -14.98 -20.53
C ARG A 100 11.10 -15.64 -21.77
N ARG A 101 12.43 -15.82 -21.83
CA ARG A 101 13.05 -16.63 -22.90
C ARG A 101 12.63 -18.10 -22.82
N HIS A 102 12.32 -18.59 -21.62
CA HIS A 102 11.98 -19.99 -21.35
C HIS A 102 10.46 -20.20 -21.15
N ALA A 103 9.80 -19.30 -20.42
CA ALA A 103 8.36 -19.32 -20.19
C ALA A 103 7.66 -18.30 -21.11
N LYS A 104 6.96 -18.81 -22.14
CA LYS A 104 6.28 -18.00 -23.16
C LYS A 104 4.76 -18.00 -22.98
N ALA A 105 4.29 -17.84 -21.74
CA ALA A 105 2.86 -17.71 -21.50
C ALA A 105 2.33 -16.43 -22.17
N ARG A 106 1.24 -16.53 -22.94
CA ARG A 106 0.62 -15.38 -23.60
C ARG A 106 -0.27 -14.63 -22.61
N LEU A 107 -0.26 -13.30 -22.74
CA LEU A 107 -1.31 -12.49 -22.14
C LEU A 107 -2.62 -12.79 -22.88
N GLU A 108 -3.68 -12.95 -22.11
CA GLU A 108 -5.05 -12.97 -22.64
C GLU A 108 -5.68 -11.60 -22.42
N GLU A 109 -6.73 -11.33 -23.20
CA GLU A 109 -7.61 -10.20 -22.94
C GLU A 109 -8.04 -10.21 -21.47
N ALA A 110 -7.99 -9.05 -20.84
CA ALA A 110 -8.44 -8.92 -19.46
C ALA A 110 -9.87 -9.48 -19.38
N PRO A 111 -10.15 -10.46 -18.50
CA PRO A 111 -11.53 -10.78 -18.21
C PRO A 111 -12.24 -9.50 -17.75
N SER A 112 -13.56 -9.40 -17.89
CA SER A 112 -14.36 -8.33 -17.30
C SER A 112 -14.10 -8.29 -15.77
N GLY A 113 -13.11 -7.49 -15.38
CA GLY A 113 -12.52 -7.49 -14.05
C GLY A 113 -13.40 -6.76 -13.05
N LEU A 114 -12.85 -6.47 -11.86
CA LEU A 114 -13.41 -5.42 -11.00
C LEU A 114 -13.36 -4.10 -11.79
N SER A 115 -14.48 -3.69 -12.38
CA SER A 115 -14.63 -2.33 -12.90
C SER A 115 -14.99 -1.46 -11.70
N LEU A 116 -13.97 -0.92 -11.04
CA LEU A 116 -14.17 -0.05 -9.89
C LEU A 116 -14.95 1.18 -10.36
N ALA A 117 -16.18 1.34 -9.87
CA ALA A 117 -17.00 2.49 -10.19
C ALA A 117 -16.22 3.78 -9.90
N PRO A 118 -16.12 4.72 -10.87
CA PRO A 118 -15.38 5.95 -10.67
C PRO A 118 -16.01 6.77 -9.55
N PHE A 119 -15.19 7.56 -8.86
CA PHE A 119 -15.69 8.54 -7.91
C PHE A 119 -16.48 9.63 -8.62
N SER A 120 -17.50 10.16 -7.96
CA SER A 120 -18.17 11.40 -8.32
C SER A 120 -17.73 12.55 -7.41
N ILE A 121 -17.49 13.73 -7.96
CA ILE A 121 -17.08 14.91 -7.16
C ILE A 121 -18.17 15.29 -6.15
N TRP A 122 -19.43 14.96 -6.46
CA TRP A 122 -20.58 15.17 -5.60
C TRP A 122 -20.53 14.34 -4.31
N GLU A 123 -19.76 13.25 -4.29
CA GLU A 123 -19.51 12.49 -3.07
C GLU A 123 -18.76 13.31 -2.02
N ALA A 124 -18.07 14.40 -2.39
CA ALA A 124 -17.37 15.25 -1.43
C ALA A 124 -18.33 16.12 -0.59
N ILE A 125 -19.52 16.45 -1.11
CA ILE A 125 -20.50 17.32 -0.42
C ILE A 125 -20.94 16.77 0.94
N PRO A 126 -21.44 15.52 1.07
CA PRO A 126 -21.84 14.99 2.36
C PRO A 126 -20.66 14.96 3.34
N TRP A 127 -19.44 14.67 2.87
CA TRP A 127 -18.26 14.71 3.72
C TRP A 127 -17.93 16.12 4.19
N LEU A 128 -18.00 17.14 3.33
CA LEU A 128 -17.84 18.54 3.74
C LEU A 128 -18.85 18.94 4.82
N ALA A 129 -20.12 18.53 4.69
CA ALA A 129 -21.14 18.78 5.70
C ALA A 129 -20.82 18.08 7.02
N ILE A 130 -20.40 16.81 6.99
CA ILE A 130 -19.94 16.06 8.17
C ILE A 130 -18.73 16.75 8.83
N GLY A 131 -17.81 17.28 8.01
CA GLY A 131 -16.63 17.99 8.49
C GLY A 131 -16.99 19.28 9.21
N ALA A 132 -17.85 20.10 8.62
CA ALA A 132 -18.33 21.34 9.23
C ALA A 132 -19.11 21.08 10.54
N ALA A 133 -20.04 20.12 10.52
CA ALA A 133 -20.77 19.72 11.72
C ALA A 133 -19.83 19.15 12.79
N GLY A 134 -18.86 18.32 12.39
CA GLY A 134 -17.83 17.76 13.26
C GLY A 134 -16.96 18.82 13.92
N PHE A 135 -16.58 19.86 13.17
CA PHE A 135 -15.83 21.00 13.72
C PHE A 135 -16.65 21.74 14.78
N ILE A 136 -17.91 22.09 14.49
CA ILE A 136 -18.80 22.75 15.44
C ILE A 136 -18.97 21.89 16.70
N LEU A 137 -19.19 20.58 16.51
CA LEU A 137 -19.38 19.63 17.61
C LEU A 137 -18.21 19.63 18.58
N VAL A 138 -16.99 19.46 18.05
CA VAL A 138 -15.79 19.41 18.90
C VAL A 138 -15.42 20.77 19.49
N TYR A 139 -15.78 21.86 18.81
CA TYR A 139 -15.54 23.23 19.30
C TYR A 139 -16.45 23.55 20.50
N VAL A 140 -17.72 23.19 20.42
CA VAL A 140 -18.73 23.45 21.47
C VAL A 140 -18.67 22.43 22.60
N SER A 141 -18.42 21.15 22.29
CA SER A 141 -18.45 20.05 23.27
C SER A 141 -17.32 19.05 23.02
N PRO A 142 -16.07 19.38 23.41
CA PRO A 142 -14.87 18.61 23.03
C PRO A 142 -14.85 17.14 23.45
N THR A 143 -15.67 16.72 24.42
CA THR A 143 -15.71 15.36 24.96
C THR A 143 -17.05 14.67 24.76
N LEU A 144 -17.93 15.21 23.89
CA LEU A 144 -19.29 14.69 23.70
C LEU A 144 -19.30 13.20 23.32
N LEU A 145 -18.35 12.76 22.50
CA LEU A 145 -18.22 11.34 22.10
C LEU A 145 -17.32 10.54 23.04
N GLY A 146 -17.21 10.96 24.30
CA GLY A 146 -16.48 10.30 25.38
C GLY A 146 -15.01 10.73 25.53
N SER A 147 -14.37 11.19 24.46
CA SER A 147 -13.00 11.74 24.51
C SER A 147 -12.78 12.84 23.47
N PRO A 148 -11.70 13.65 23.62
CA PRO A 148 -11.29 14.61 22.60
C PRO A 148 -10.97 13.97 21.25
N ALA A 149 -10.30 12.81 21.24
CA ALA A 149 -9.93 12.11 20.02
C ALA A 149 -11.15 11.58 19.27
N ARG A 150 -12.10 10.97 19.99
CA ARG A 150 -13.36 10.48 19.39
C ARG A 150 -14.22 11.61 18.85
N THR A 151 -14.30 12.72 19.57
CA THR A 151 -15.08 13.89 19.13
C THR A 151 -14.46 14.58 17.90
N LEU A 152 -13.14 14.46 17.71
CA LEU A 152 -12.43 14.92 16.51
C LEU A 152 -12.64 14.02 15.28
N ILE A 153 -13.16 12.80 15.43
CA ILE A 153 -13.29 11.84 14.32
C ILE A 153 -14.05 12.45 13.13
N PRO A 154 -15.28 12.99 13.27
CA PRO A 154 -16.05 13.42 12.11
C PRO A 154 -15.34 14.53 11.31
N PHE A 155 -14.65 15.42 12.01
CA PHE A 155 -13.89 16.52 11.40
C PHE A 155 -12.65 16.01 10.65
N LEU A 156 -11.77 15.26 11.32
CA LEU A 156 -10.52 14.82 10.72
C LEU A 156 -10.73 13.72 9.67
N LEU A 157 -11.69 12.80 9.89
CA LEU A 157 -12.04 11.77 8.91
C LEU A 157 -12.61 12.39 7.64
N SER A 158 -13.51 13.37 7.78
CA SER A 158 -14.04 14.13 6.65
C SER A 158 -12.91 14.80 5.86
N SER A 159 -11.96 15.45 6.54
CA SER A 159 -10.82 16.08 5.88
C SER A 159 -10.00 15.06 5.07
N THR A 160 -9.74 13.87 5.61
CA THR A 160 -9.05 12.80 4.89
C THR A 160 -9.82 12.38 3.64
N VAL A 161 -11.14 12.14 3.75
CA VAL A 161 -11.98 11.70 2.64
C VAL A 161 -12.11 12.77 1.56
N VAL A 162 -12.35 14.03 1.94
CA VAL A 162 -12.43 15.15 1.00
C VAL A 162 -11.10 15.33 0.28
N GLY A 163 -9.98 15.29 1.01
CA GLY A 163 -8.64 15.35 0.43
C GLY A 163 -8.39 14.22 -0.58
N PHE A 164 -8.85 13.00 -0.29
CA PHE A 164 -8.78 11.88 -1.23
C PHE A 164 -9.60 12.11 -2.50
N LEU A 165 -10.87 12.48 -2.33
CA LEU A 165 -11.80 12.71 -3.45
C LEU A 165 -11.26 13.81 -4.35
N LEU A 166 -10.93 14.98 -3.81
CA LEU A 166 -10.37 16.09 -4.58
C LEU A 166 -9.06 15.69 -5.28
N GLY A 167 -8.19 14.95 -4.59
CA GLY A 167 -6.96 14.40 -5.19
C GLY A 167 -7.22 13.45 -6.35
N SER A 168 -8.30 12.67 -6.29
CA SER A 168 -8.68 11.73 -7.35
C SER A 168 -9.10 12.43 -8.64
N PHE A 169 -9.59 13.68 -8.57
CA PHE A 169 -10.00 14.52 -9.69
C PHE A 169 -8.90 15.47 -10.20
N LEU A 170 -7.69 15.44 -9.63
CA LEU A 170 -6.60 16.26 -10.14
C LEU A 170 -6.26 15.91 -11.61
N PRO A 171 -5.94 16.92 -12.46
CA PRO A 171 -5.53 16.68 -13.83
C PRO A 171 -4.35 15.70 -13.91
N GLY A 172 -4.29 14.90 -14.97
CA GLY A 172 -3.28 13.83 -15.15
C GLY A 172 -1.83 14.26 -14.86
N PRO A 173 -1.32 15.40 -15.38
CA PRO A 173 0.04 15.87 -15.10
C PRO A 173 0.28 16.16 -13.62
N VAL A 174 -0.74 16.68 -12.92
CA VAL A 174 -0.67 17.03 -11.50
C VAL A 174 -0.74 15.77 -10.64
N LYS A 175 -1.65 14.84 -10.98
CA LYS A 175 -1.87 13.57 -10.26
C LYS A 175 -0.63 12.67 -10.25
N ARG A 176 0.25 12.79 -11.24
CA ARG A 176 1.55 12.11 -11.28
C ARG A 176 2.43 12.42 -10.06
N PHE A 177 2.33 13.63 -9.51
CA PHE A 177 3.10 14.10 -8.36
C PHE A 177 2.24 14.21 -7.10
N LEU A 178 1.03 14.76 -7.21
CA LEU A 178 0.04 14.86 -6.14
C LEU A 178 -0.90 13.66 -6.19
N HIS A 179 -0.37 12.50 -5.80
CA HIS A 179 -1.18 11.30 -5.61
C HIS A 179 -2.31 11.56 -4.60
N PRO A 180 -3.52 10.96 -4.73
CA PRO A 180 -4.62 11.16 -3.78
C PRO A 180 -4.26 10.94 -2.30
N VAL A 181 -3.27 10.10 -2.00
CA VAL A 181 -2.78 9.88 -0.63
C VAL A 181 -2.01 11.11 -0.10
N ILE A 182 -1.28 11.81 -0.96
CA ILE A 182 -0.57 13.05 -0.59
C ILE A 182 -1.58 14.16 -0.34
N THR A 183 -2.63 14.27 -1.17
CA THR A 183 -3.69 15.26 -0.96
C THR A 183 -4.46 14.98 0.34
N CYS A 184 -4.71 13.72 0.70
CA CYS A 184 -5.22 13.38 2.04
C CYS A 184 -4.34 13.96 3.15
N ALA A 185 -3.03 13.70 3.09
CA ALA A 185 -2.09 14.15 4.10
C ALA A 185 -2.07 15.69 4.21
N ILE A 186 -2.09 16.40 3.08
CA ILE A 186 -2.18 17.87 3.05
C ILE A 186 -3.46 18.35 3.74
N PHE A 187 -4.61 17.77 3.38
CA PHE A 187 -5.91 18.18 3.95
C PHE A 187 -6.01 17.89 5.46
N VAL A 188 -5.55 16.73 5.91
CA VAL A 188 -5.53 16.39 7.35
C VAL A 188 -4.65 17.36 8.12
N ASN A 189 -3.45 17.66 7.62
CA ASN A 189 -2.55 18.61 8.26
C ASN A 189 -3.10 20.05 8.24
N ALA A 190 -3.74 20.47 7.15
CA ALA A 190 -4.42 21.76 7.06
C ALA A 190 -5.60 21.86 8.04
N ALA A 191 -6.41 20.81 8.15
CA ALA A 191 -7.52 20.74 9.10
C ALA A 191 -7.03 20.74 10.56
N ALA A 192 -5.98 19.99 10.87
CA ALA A 192 -5.36 19.98 12.19
C ALA A 192 -4.75 21.35 12.55
N LEU A 193 -4.13 22.03 11.58
CA LEU A 193 -3.61 23.39 11.76
C LEU A 193 -4.74 24.40 11.96
N PHE A 194 -5.80 24.33 11.17
CA PHE A 194 -6.98 25.16 11.32
C PHE A 194 -7.60 24.99 12.72
N PHE A 195 -7.77 23.75 13.18
CA PHE A 195 -8.30 23.46 14.50
C PHE A 195 -7.35 23.93 15.62
N SER A 196 -6.04 23.76 15.43
CA SER A 196 -4.99 24.25 16.34
C SER A 196 -5.08 25.77 16.52
N ILE A 197 -5.25 26.53 15.44
CA ILE A 197 -5.43 27.99 15.48
C ILE A 197 -6.75 28.35 16.14
N ALA A 198 -7.85 27.71 15.75
CA ALA A 198 -9.19 28.03 16.24
C ALA A 198 -9.38 27.75 17.75
N THR A 199 -8.63 26.80 18.31
CA THR A 199 -8.76 26.36 19.71
C THR A 199 -7.53 26.66 20.58
N GLU A 200 -6.53 27.35 20.01
CA GLU A 200 -5.23 27.62 20.65
C GLU A 200 -4.49 26.37 21.17
N LYS A 201 -4.84 25.19 20.64
CA LYS A 201 -4.18 23.93 20.98
C LYS A 201 -2.92 23.74 20.16
N GLN A 202 -1.92 23.05 20.70
CA GLN A 202 -0.71 22.71 19.95
C GLN A 202 -1.02 21.79 18.76
N PHE A 203 -0.57 22.16 17.56
CA PHE A 203 -0.75 21.41 16.31
C PHE A 203 -0.44 19.90 16.44
N LEU A 204 0.73 19.56 17.00
CA LEU A 204 1.13 18.16 17.17
C LEU A 204 0.23 17.38 18.14
N SER A 205 -0.43 18.04 19.09
CA SER A 205 -1.40 17.42 19.99
C SER A 205 -2.72 17.09 19.26
N VAL A 206 -3.18 18.01 18.41
CA VAL A 206 -4.33 17.79 17.52
C VAL A 206 -4.05 16.65 16.55
N LEU A 207 -2.88 16.68 15.90
CA LEU A 207 -2.45 15.62 15.00
C LEU A 207 -2.25 14.29 15.75
N GLY A 208 -1.76 14.30 16.99
CA GLY A 208 -1.70 13.10 17.84
C GLY A 208 -3.07 12.49 18.15
N SER A 209 -4.14 13.28 18.15
CA SER A 209 -5.52 12.78 18.31
C SER A 209 -6.06 12.09 17.05
N TYR A 210 -5.36 12.22 15.92
CA TYR A 210 -5.73 11.57 14.66
C TYR A 210 -5.39 10.08 14.67
N ILE A 211 -4.24 9.69 15.25
CA ILE A 211 -3.85 8.29 15.48
C ILE A 211 -3.46 8.13 16.95
N THR A 212 -4.35 7.52 17.71
CA THR A 212 -4.21 7.26 19.15
C THR A 212 -3.53 5.93 19.45
N ASN A 213 -3.51 5.00 18.48
CA ASN A 213 -3.13 3.60 18.68
C ASN A 213 -3.95 2.90 19.79
N ASN A 214 -5.16 3.37 20.07
CA ASN A 214 -6.05 2.81 21.09
C ASN A 214 -7.40 2.43 20.49
N LEU A 215 -7.65 1.12 20.33
CA LEU A 215 -8.91 0.60 19.79
C LEU A 215 -10.15 0.98 20.64
N LYS A 216 -9.98 1.24 21.94
CA LYS A 216 -11.08 1.65 22.82
C LYS A 216 -11.37 3.15 22.76
N ASP A 217 -10.42 3.93 22.25
CA ASP A 217 -10.52 5.38 22.13
C ASP A 217 -9.91 5.86 20.80
N PRO A 218 -10.46 5.43 19.65
CA PRO A 218 -9.80 5.63 18.36
C PRO A 218 -9.87 7.09 17.91
N GLY A 219 -8.87 7.52 17.14
CA GLY A 219 -8.92 8.69 16.29
C GLY A 219 -9.39 8.35 14.88
N ALA A 220 -9.59 9.37 14.04
CA ALA A 220 -10.04 9.17 12.65
C ALA A 220 -9.08 8.30 11.82
N GLY A 221 -7.77 8.43 12.05
CA GLY A 221 -6.75 7.64 11.39
C GLY A 221 -6.76 6.17 11.84
N ASP A 222 -7.06 5.89 13.12
CA ASP A 222 -7.19 4.51 13.62
C ASP A 222 -8.37 3.79 12.94
N VAL A 223 -9.50 4.50 12.72
CA VAL A 223 -10.68 3.96 12.02
C VAL A 223 -10.33 3.55 10.59
N LEU A 224 -9.56 4.38 9.88
CA LEU A 224 -9.11 4.07 8.52
C LEU A 224 -8.08 2.93 8.49
N LEU A 225 -7.13 2.91 9.43
CA LEU A 225 -6.14 1.85 9.54
C LEU A 225 -6.76 0.50 9.92
N ALA A 226 -7.89 0.49 10.64
CA ALA A 226 -8.63 -0.75 10.94
C ALA A 226 -9.13 -1.47 9.68
N LEU A 227 -9.30 -0.76 8.55
CA LEU A 227 -9.72 -1.31 7.26
C LEU A 227 -8.58 -1.97 6.47
N VAL A 228 -7.32 -1.84 6.91
CA VAL A 228 -6.16 -2.49 6.27
C VAL A 228 -6.25 -4.01 6.32
N GLY A 229 -6.72 -4.58 7.44
CA GLY A 229 -6.95 -6.03 7.57
C GLY A 229 -7.98 -6.56 6.56
N PRO A 230 -9.22 -6.02 6.55
CA PRO A 230 -10.23 -6.33 5.53
C PRO A 230 -9.73 -6.16 4.09
N LEU A 231 -8.91 -5.14 3.83
CA LEU A 231 -8.30 -4.95 2.51
C LEU A 231 -7.36 -6.11 2.13
N ALA A 232 -6.52 -6.59 3.05
CA ALA A 232 -5.71 -7.78 2.78
C ALA A 232 -6.57 -9.03 2.50
N ILE A 233 -7.68 -9.22 3.22
CA ILE A 233 -8.62 -10.32 2.94
C ILE A 233 -9.25 -10.18 1.56
N SER A 234 -9.62 -8.96 1.14
CA SER A 234 -10.19 -8.71 -0.18
C SER A 234 -9.24 -9.07 -1.33
N TYR A 235 -7.93 -9.01 -1.12
CA TYR A 235 -6.95 -9.52 -2.08
C TYR A 235 -7.01 -11.04 -2.24
N GLY A 236 -7.45 -11.79 -1.23
CA GLY A 236 -7.66 -13.23 -1.33
C GLY A 236 -8.76 -13.56 -2.34
N PHE A 237 -9.87 -12.82 -2.31
CA PHE A 237 -10.91 -12.92 -3.34
C PHE A 237 -10.37 -12.56 -4.73
N LEU A 238 -9.53 -11.52 -4.83
CA LEU A 238 -8.91 -11.13 -6.11
C LEU A 238 -7.98 -12.22 -6.66
N LEU A 239 -7.12 -12.81 -5.82
CA LEU A 239 -6.24 -13.92 -6.21
C LEU A 239 -7.05 -15.15 -6.65
N TYR A 240 -8.12 -15.49 -5.93
CA TYR A 240 -9.00 -16.60 -6.31
C TYR A 240 -9.69 -16.35 -7.66
N ARG A 241 -10.20 -15.13 -7.91
CA ARG A 241 -10.77 -14.77 -9.22
C ARG A 241 -9.73 -14.84 -10.33
N GLN A 242 -8.50 -14.41 -10.07
CA GLN A 242 -7.39 -14.41 -11.02
C GLN A 242 -6.57 -15.71 -11.01
N ARG A 243 -7.09 -16.81 -10.44
CA ARG A 243 -6.37 -18.08 -10.31
C ARG A 243 -5.89 -18.68 -11.64
N ARG A 244 -6.62 -18.43 -12.73
CA ARG A 244 -6.21 -18.86 -14.08
C ARG A 244 -4.92 -18.17 -14.53
N ILE A 245 -4.76 -16.89 -14.22
CA ILE A 245 -3.53 -16.13 -14.49
C ILE A 245 -2.38 -16.67 -13.65
N ILE A 246 -2.63 -16.96 -12.37
CA ILE A 246 -1.63 -17.57 -11.47
C ILE A 246 -1.12 -18.89 -12.04
N VAL A 247 -2.01 -19.78 -12.49
CA VAL A 247 -1.62 -21.07 -13.07
C VAL A 247 -0.88 -20.89 -14.39
N ARG A 248 -1.36 -20.01 -15.27
CA ARG A 248 -0.76 -19.78 -16.58
C ARG A 248 0.64 -19.18 -16.49
N HIS A 249 0.82 -18.15 -15.67
CA HIS A 249 2.09 -17.45 -15.47
C HIS A 249 2.82 -17.95 -14.23
N GLY A 250 2.57 -19.20 -13.80
CA GLY A 250 3.06 -19.70 -12.51
C GLY A 250 4.58 -19.69 -12.40
N ILE A 251 5.28 -20.03 -13.48
CA ILE A 251 6.76 -20.01 -13.52
C ILE A 251 7.26 -18.57 -13.43
N GLU A 252 6.72 -17.67 -14.25
CA GLU A 252 7.08 -16.25 -14.23
C GLU A 252 6.80 -15.63 -12.86
N LEU A 253 5.60 -15.78 -12.32
CA LEU A 253 5.20 -15.21 -11.03
C LEU A 253 6.05 -15.78 -9.89
N ALA A 254 6.18 -17.11 -9.78
CA ALA A 254 6.90 -17.72 -8.65
C ALA A 254 8.39 -17.35 -8.65
N SER A 255 9.04 -17.39 -9.82
CA SER A 255 10.47 -17.07 -9.93
C SER A 255 10.72 -15.57 -9.75
N VAL A 256 10.00 -14.71 -10.46
CA VAL A 256 10.24 -13.26 -10.47
C VAL A 256 9.91 -12.65 -9.11
N VAL A 257 8.78 -13.01 -8.49
CA VAL A 257 8.41 -12.52 -7.16
C VAL A 257 9.45 -12.91 -6.11
N SER A 258 9.92 -14.17 -6.14
CA SER A 258 10.91 -14.65 -5.17
C SER A 258 12.23 -13.88 -5.27
N VAL A 259 12.75 -13.71 -6.50
CA VAL A 259 14.00 -12.99 -6.74
C VAL A 259 13.84 -11.51 -6.42
N ALA A 260 12.77 -10.86 -6.91
CA ALA A 260 12.52 -9.44 -6.66
C ALA A 260 12.38 -9.14 -5.16
N GLY A 261 11.63 -9.96 -4.43
CA GLY A 261 11.43 -9.80 -2.98
C GLY A 261 12.73 -9.90 -2.20
N MET A 262 13.56 -10.91 -2.50
CA MET A 262 14.84 -11.09 -1.84
C MET A 262 15.81 -9.96 -2.18
N VAL A 263 15.94 -9.62 -3.46
CA VAL A 263 16.83 -8.56 -3.93
C VAL A 263 16.42 -7.20 -3.34
N SER A 264 15.13 -6.89 -3.30
CA SER A 264 14.61 -5.65 -2.71
C SER A 264 15.06 -5.47 -1.26
N LEU A 265 14.91 -6.50 -0.43
CA LEU A 265 15.33 -6.46 0.96
C LEU A 265 16.85 -6.35 1.11
N LEU A 266 17.61 -7.12 0.31
CA LEU A 266 19.07 -7.11 0.37
C LEU A 266 19.65 -5.77 -0.08
N ILE A 267 19.20 -5.22 -1.22
CA ILE A 267 19.66 -3.91 -1.71
C ILE A 267 19.35 -2.85 -0.66
N THR A 268 18.14 -2.81 -0.11
CA THR A 268 17.79 -1.82 0.92
C THR A 268 18.68 -1.96 2.16
N THR A 269 18.94 -3.18 2.60
CA THR A 269 19.75 -3.42 3.81
C THR A 269 21.21 -3.01 3.58
N TYR A 270 21.84 -3.48 2.50
CA TYR A 270 23.26 -3.22 2.24
C TYR A 270 23.51 -1.76 1.83
N ALA A 271 22.67 -1.19 0.97
CA ALA A 271 22.79 0.23 0.62
C ALA A 271 22.51 1.12 1.83
N GLY A 272 21.56 0.75 2.70
CA GLY A 272 21.28 1.49 3.93
C GLY A 272 22.47 1.51 4.89
N ARG A 273 23.11 0.35 5.10
CA ARG A 273 24.35 0.27 5.88
C ARG A 273 25.50 1.06 5.24
N ALA A 274 25.64 1.01 3.91
CA ALA A 274 26.64 1.79 3.20
C ALA A 274 26.43 3.31 3.31
N LEU A 275 25.18 3.75 3.49
CA LEU A 275 24.82 5.14 3.78
C LEU A 275 24.94 5.50 5.27
N ASP A 276 25.38 4.57 6.12
CA ASP A 276 25.48 4.77 7.57
C ASP A 276 24.14 5.21 8.18
N LEU A 277 23.07 4.53 7.81
CA LEU A 277 21.73 4.71 8.38
C LEU A 277 21.52 3.76 9.56
N SER A 278 20.77 4.23 10.57
CA SER A 278 20.37 3.38 11.68
C SER A 278 19.45 2.23 11.22
N SER A 279 19.51 1.08 11.89
CA SER A 279 18.68 -0.08 11.55
C SER A 279 17.18 0.25 11.56
N GLN A 280 16.74 1.19 12.42
CA GLN A 280 15.33 1.63 12.45
C GLN A 280 14.91 2.36 11.16
N LEU A 281 15.80 3.16 10.57
CA LEU A 281 15.55 3.85 9.29
C LEU A 281 15.61 2.86 8.12
N ILE A 282 16.58 1.95 8.13
CA ILE A 282 16.66 0.86 7.13
C ILE A 282 15.38 0.02 7.17
N ASN A 283 14.91 -0.38 8.35
CA ASN A 283 13.67 -1.13 8.55
C ASN A 283 12.43 -0.38 8.03
N SER A 284 12.46 0.96 8.07
CA SER A 284 11.38 1.79 7.54
C SER A 284 11.37 1.84 6.01
N VAL A 285 12.53 1.70 5.35
CA VAL A 285 12.64 1.65 3.88
C VAL A 285 12.47 0.22 3.34
N ALA A 286 12.82 -0.81 4.12
CA ALA A 286 12.79 -2.21 3.67
C ALA A 286 11.47 -2.65 2.99
N PRO A 287 10.27 -2.31 3.51
CA PRO A 287 9.00 -2.66 2.86
C PRO A 287 8.55 -1.68 1.76
N SER A 288 9.39 -0.74 1.32
CA SER A 288 8.97 0.34 0.41
C SER A 288 8.50 -0.12 -0.98
N ASN A 289 8.91 -1.29 -1.44
CA ASN A 289 8.55 -1.81 -2.78
C ASN A 289 7.30 -2.71 -2.76
N VAL A 290 6.69 -2.95 -1.59
CA VAL A 290 5.48 -3.76 -1.48
C VAL A 290 4.23 -2.89 -1.33
N THR A 291 3.07 -3.47 -1.66
CA THR A 291 1.79 -2.76 -1.52
C THR A 291 1.48 -2.46 -0.05
N PHE A 292 0.89 -1.29 0.23
CA PHE A 292 0.66 -0.78 1.59
C PHE A 292 -0.01 -1.77 2.56
N ALA A 293 -0.93 -2.61 2.07
CA ALA A 293 -1.60 -3.65 2.87
C ALA A 293 -0.64 -4.62 3.56
N PHE A 294 0.52 -4.82 2.93
CA PHE A 294 1.60 -5.67 3.43
C PHE A 294 2.73 -4.83 4.04
N ALA A 295 2.98 -3.63 3.52
CA ALA A 295 4.06 -2.77 3.98
C ALA A 295 3.94 -2.40 5.46
N LEU A 296 2.76 -2.00 5.92
CA LEU A 296 2.53 -1.62 7.32
C LEU A 296 2.71 -2.80 8.29
N PRO A 297 2.08 -3.98 8.08
CA PRO A 297 2.36 -5.14 8.93
C PRO A 297 3.82 -5.59 8.93
N VAL A 298 4.51 -5.54 7.78
CA VAL A 298 5.95 -5.83 7.70
C VAL A 298 6.76 -4.79 8.47
N GLY A 299 6.45 -3.51 8.33
CA GLY A 299 7.08 -2.44 9.09
C GLY A 299 6.93 -2.64 10.60
N ASN A 300 5.73 -3.01 11.06
CA ASN A 300 5.48 -3.30 12.47
C ASN A 300 6.30 -4.51 12.97
N LEU A 301 6.41 -5.56 12.17
CA LEU A 301 7.26 -6.72 12.48
C LEU A 301 8.74 -6.32 12.60
N LEU A 302 9.19 -5.39 11.76
CA LEU A 302 10.55 -4.83 11.79
C LEU A 302 10.72 -3.67 12.79
N GLN A 303 9.69 -3.36 13.60
CA GLN A 303 9.68 -2.24 14.55
C GLN A 303 10.01 -0.88 13.89
N ALA A 304 9.59 -0.70 12.64
CA ALA A 304 9.80 0.50 11.85
C ALA A 304 8.81 1.61 12.21
N ASN A 305 9.13 2.85 11.81
CA ASN A 305 8.20 3.98 11.94
C ASN A 305 7.14 3.91 10.82
N PRO A 306 5.84 3.75 11.14
CA PRO A 306 4.79 3.60 10.12
C PRO A 306 4.69 4.78 9.15
N SER A 307 4.97 5.99 9.63
CA SER A 307 4.91 7.21 8.80
C SER A 307 6.01 7.20 7.75
N LEU A 308 7.21 6.76 8.10
CA LEU A 308 8.33 6.61 7.16
C LEU A 308 8.08 5.46 6.18
N VAL A 309 7.56 4.32 6.65
CA VAL A 309 7.18 3.17 5.79
C VAL A 309 6.24 3.62 4.68
N VAL A 310 5.15 4.31 5.01
CA VAL A 310 4.18 4.78 4.02
C VAL A 310 4.75 5.89 3.14
N SER A 311 5.57 6.79 3.69
CA SER A 311 6.22 7.84 2.89
C SER A 311 7.16 7.25 1.84
N CYS A 312 7.99 6.27 2.20
CA CYS A 312 8.85 5.58 1.27
C CYS A 312 8.05 4.81 0.21
N CYS A 313 6.98 4.10 0.60
CA CYS A 313 6.08 3.44 -0.36
C CYS A 313 5.41 4.43 -1.33
N VAL A 314 4.98 5.61 -0.85
CA VAL A 314 4.43 6.64 -1.74
C VAL A 314 5.50 7.13 -2.73
N LEU A 315 6.72 7.34 -2.25
CA LEU A 315 7.84 7.75 -3.09
C LEU A 315 8.17 6.68 -4.15
N THR A 316 8.29 5.40 -3.79
CA THR A 316 8.53 4.30 -4.75
C THR A 316 7.41 4.19 -5.78
N GLY A 317 6.16 4.40 -5.37
CA GLY A 317 5.03 4.47 -6.28
C GLY A 317 5.14 5.62 -7.29
N ILE A 318 5.49 6.83 -6.85
CA ILE A 318 5.68 7.99 -7.74
C ILE A 318 6.84 7.75 -8.70
N LEU A 319 7.97 7.24 -8.20
CA LEU A 319 9.10 6.86 -9.03
C LEU A 319 8.68 5.83 -10.07
N GLY A 320 7.97 4.79 -9.66
CA GLY A 320 7.49 3.76 -10.58
C GLY A 320 6.54 4.29 -11.65
N ALA A 321 5.57 5.13 -11.25
CA ALA A 321 4.59 5.69 -12.16
C ALA A 321 5.22 6.59 -13.24
N ASN A 322 6.30 7.30 -12.90
CA ASN A 322 6.93 8.25 -13.82
C ASN A 322 8.15 7.68 -14.55
N LEU A 323 8.88 6.75 -13.92
CA LEU A 323 10.23 6.36 -14.34
C LEU A 323 10.38 4.86 -14.63
N SER A 324 9.44 3.98 -14.26
CA SER A 324 9.58 2.54 -14.55
C SER A 324 9.77 2.27 -16.03
N ARG A 325 8.86 2.75 -16.89
CA ARG A 325 8.91 2.50 -18.34
C ARG A 325 10.23 2.94 -19.01
N PRO A 326 10.73 4.18 -18.84
CA PRO A 326 12.00 4.57 -19.45
C PRO A 326 13.21 3.78 -18.91
N LEU A 327 13.26 3.47 -17.61
CA LEU A 327 14.35 2.66 -17.04
C LEU A 327 14.31 1.22 -17.52
N LEU A 328 13.11 0.63 -17.62
CA LEU A 328 12.88 -0.72 -18.16
C LEU A 328 13.44 -0.86 -19.58
N LEU A 329 13.07 0.08 -20.46
CA LEU A 329 13.52 0.12 -21.84
C LEU A 329 15.04 0.29 -21.94
N LYS A 330 15.64 1.12 -21.08
CA LYS A 330 17.10 1.28 -21.02
C LYS A 330 17.82 0.00 -20.59
N ALA A 331 17.24 -0.75 -19.65
CA ALA A 331 17.87 -1.95 -19.09
C ALA A 331 17.88 -3.14 -20.06
N THR A 332 16.82 -3.35 -20.83
CA THR A 332 16.64 -4.59 -21.62
C THR A 332 16.40 -4.40 -23.09
N LYS A 333 16.07 -3.18 -23.55
CA LYS A 333 15.60 -2.89 -24.92
C LYS A 333 14.41 -3.74 -25.38
N SER A 334 13.77 -4.46 -24.45
CA SER A 334 12.62 -5.33 -24.72
C SER A 334 11.35 -4.59 -24.36
N ASP A 335 10.35 -4.69 -25.23
CA ASP A 335 9.04 -4.08 -25.04
C ASP A 335 7.95 -5.15 -24.73
N ASP A 336 8.35 -6.30 -24.16
CA ASP A 336 7.41 -7.35 -23.76
C ASP A 336 6.50 -6.84 -22.62
N PRO A 337 5.16 -6.83 -22.81
CA PRO A 337 4.22 -6.36 -21.80
C PRO A 337 4.34 -7.08 -20.46
N VAL A 338 4.59 -8.40 -20.45
CA VAL A 338 4.75 -9.20 -19.22
C VAL A 338 5.99 -8.76 -18.46
N VAL A 339 7.10 -8.49 -19.16
CA VAL A 339 8.33 -7.98 -18.54
C VAL A 339 8.05 -6.63 -17.88
N ARG A 340 7.38 -5.72 -18.57
CA ARG A 340 7.05 -4.40 -18.04
C ARG A 340 6.13 -4.50 -16.83
N GLY A 341 5.06 -5.30 -16.92
CA GLY A 341 4.08 -5.44 -15.86
C GLY A 341 4.65 -6.06 -14.59
N LEU A 342 5.34 -7.22 -14.71
CA LEU A 342 5.94 -7.88 -13.55
C LEU A 342 7.03 -7.02 -12.90
N SER A 343 7.86 -6.36 -13.70
CA SER A 343 8.95 -5.52 -13.18
C SER A 343 8.42 -4.28 -12.47
N ALA A 344 7.38 -3.64 -13.00
CA ALA A 344 6.74 -2.49 -12.35
C ALA A 344 5.99 -2.91 -11.07
N ALA A 345 5.27 -4.04 -11.11
CA ALA A 345 4.53 -4.56 -9.97
C ALA A 345 5.41 -4.97 -8.79
N CYS A 346 6.54 -5.63 -9.06
CA CYS A 346 7.45 -6.08 -8.02
C CYS A 346 8.41 -4.98 -7.50
N SER A 347 8.57 -3.86 -8.22
CA SER A 347 9.43 -2.75 -7.77
C SER A 347 8.66 -1.55 -7.21
N SER A 348 7.44 -1.30 -7.68
CA SER A 348 6.69 -0.06 -7.40
C SER A 348 5.19 -0.28 -7.16
N HIS A 349 4.85 -1.50 -6.74
CA HIS A 349 3.52 -1.92 -6.29
C HIS A 349 2.39 -1.53 -7.27
N GLY A 350 1.14 -1.46 -6.78
CA GLY A 350 -0.02 -1.19 -7.64
C GLY A 350 0.00 0.16 -8.36
N TYR A 351 0.61 1.20 -7.78
CA TYR A 351 0.58 2.54 -8.38
C TYR A 351 1.51 2.66 -9.59
N GLY A 352 2.75 2.17 -9.48
CA GLY A 352 3.65 2.12 -10.63
C GLY A 352 3.15 1.16 -11.72
N SER A 353 2.53 0.04 -11.32
CA SER A 353 1.89 -0.91 -12.24
C SER A 353 0.78 -0.27 -13.06
N ALA A 354 -0.09 0.51 -12.42
CA ALA A 354 -1.22 1.16 -13.08
C ALA A 354 -0.76 2.14 -14.17
N SER A 355 0.35 2.85 -13.95
CA SER A 355 0.94 3.74 -14.97
C SER A 355 1.46 2.97 -16.18
N VAL A 356 2.17 1.86 -15.94
CA VAL A 356 2.70 1.02 -17.03
C VAL A 356 1.57 0.34 -17.83
N ALA A 357 0.46 0.01 -17.16
CA ALA A 357 -0.71 -0.61 -17.77
C ALA A 357 -1.75 0.38 -18.32
N ALA A 358 -1.55 1.70 -18.20
CA ALA A 358 -2.55 2.72 -18.55
C ALA A 358 -2.98 2.71 -20.03
N GLY A 359 -2.16 2.14 -20.93
CA GLY A 359 -2.50 1.93 -22.34
C GLY A 359 -2.74 0.46 -22.72
N GLU A 360 -2.67 -0.46 -21.77
CA GLU A 360 -2.71 -1.92 -21.97
C GLU A 360 -3.51 -2.58 -20.83
N PRO A 361 -4.85 -2.50 -20.86
CA PRO A 361 -5.69 -2.97 -19.75
C PRO A 361 -5.52 -4.47 -19.46
N ASP A 362 -5.16 -5.27 -20.47
CA ASP A 362 -4.86 -6.70 -20.37
C ASP A 362 -3.72 -7.03 -19.40
N LEU A 363 -2.85 -6.05 -19.13
CA LEU A 363 -1.74 -6.20 -18.20
C LEU A 363 -2.15 -6.04 -16.73
N LEU A 364 -3.25 -5.34 -16.45
CA LEU A 364 -3.68 -5.01 -15.09
C LEU A 364 -3.90 -6.24 -14.21
N PRO A 365 -4.60 -7.32 -14.67
CA PRO A 365 -4.80 -8.51 -13.86
C PRO A 365 -3.50 -9.20 -13.46
N LEU A 366 -2.53 -9.28 -14.37
CA LEU A 366 -1.21 -9.86 -14.09
C LEU A 366 -0.44 -9.02 -13.08
N CYS A 367 -0.40 -7.71 -13.26
CA CYS A 367 0.21 -6.79 -12.30
C CYS A 367 -0.41 -6.91 -10.91
N ALA A 368 -1.75 -7.01 -10.85
CA ALA A 368 -2.50 -7.16 -9.62
C ALA A 368 -2.08 -8.41 -8.84
N VAL A 369 -2.04 -9.55 -9.51
CA VAL A 369 -1.53 -10.80 -8.94
C VAL A 369 -0.08 -10.63 -8.48
N ALA A 370 0.78 -10.05 -9.31
CA ALA A 370 2.21 -9.91 -9.02
C ALA A 370 2.48 -9.06 -7.77
N TYR A 371 1.89 -7.88 -7.62
CA TYR A 371 2.16 -7.04 -6.44
C TYR A 371 1.55 -7.61 -5.15
N ILE A 372 0.47 -8.41 -5.24
CA ILE A 372 -0.11 -9.10 -4.08
C ILE A 372 0.80 -10.25 -3.65
N LEU A 373 1.25 -11.07 -4.60
CA LEU A 373 2.18 -12.15 -4.34
C LEU A 373 3.51 -11.61 -3.80
N MET A 374 4.01 -10.50 -4.34
CA MET A 374 5.20 -9.80 -3.84
C MET A 374 5.05 -9.37 -2.39
N GLY A 375 3.96 -8.67 -2.04
CA GLY A 375 3.71 -8.27 -0.65
C GLY A 375 3.56 -9.46 0.31
N THR A 376 2.90 -10.53 -0.16
CA THR A 376 2.73 -11.77 0.60
C THR A 376 4.07 -12.47 0.83
N PHE A 377 4.88 -12.60 -0.22
CA PHE A 377 6.20 -13.21 -0.16
C PHE A 377 7.14 -12.44 0.77
N CYS A 378 7.25 -11.12 0.63
CA CYS A 378 8.05 -10.30 1.54
C CYS A 378 7.55 -10.38 2.99
N SER A 379 6.23 -10.44 3.21
CA SER A 379 5.67 -10.64 4.55
C SER A 379 6.11 -11.97 5.16
N LEU A 380 6.05 -13.06 4.38
CA LEU A 380 6.53 -14.38 4.79
C LEU A 380 8.03 -14.35 5.06
N LEU A 381 8.80 -13.72 4.18
CA LEU A 381 10.25 -13.65 4.23
C LEU A 381 10.74 -12.92 5.49
N CYS A 382 10.15 -11.77 5.81
CA CYS A 382 10.46 -11.01 7.02
C CYS A 382 10.01 -11.73 8.31
N SER A 383 9.02 -12.62 8.23
CA SER A 383 8.55 -13.43 9.37
C SER A 383 9.54 -14.54 9.75
N VAL A 384 10.49 -14.87 8.87
CA VAL A 384 11.54 -15.86 9.15
C VAL A 384 12.64 -15.24 10.02
N PRO A 385 12.87 -15.73 11.26
CA PRO A 385 13.82 -15.11 12.19
C PRO A 385 15.26 -14.98 11.67
N ALA A 386 15.71 -15.92 10.82
CA ALA A 386 17.06 -15.87 10.24
C ALA A 386 17.26 -14.66 9.32
N LEU A 387 16.23 -14.29 8.55
CA LEU A 387 16.26 -13.14 7.64
C LEU A 387 15.95 -11.84 8.37
N GLY A 388 15.06 -11.89 9.37
CA GLY A 388 14.87 -10.76 10.30
C GLY A 388 16.19 -10.29 10.90
N ARG A 389 17.08 -11.21 11.31
CA ARG A 389 18.42 -10.85 11.83
C ARG A 389 19.37 -10.24 10.80
N ILE A 390 19.22 -10.56 9.51
CA ILE A 390 20.03 -9.97 8.44
C ILE A 390 19.61 -8.53 8.20
N ILE A 391 18.32 -8.22 8.36
CA ILE A 391 17.76 -6.88 8.18
C ILE A 391 17.93 -6.02 9.44
N SER A 392 17.80 -6.61 10.63
CA SER A 392 17.79 -5.90 11.91
C SER A 392 19.17 -5.64 12.54
N LYS A 393 20.22 -6.30 12.06
CA LYS A 393 21.62 -6.02 12.46
C LYS A 393 22.23 -4.97 11.53
#